data_AF-A0AAE0MJU3-F1
#
_entry.id   AF-A0AAE0MJU3-F1
#
_cell.length_a   1.000
_cell.length_b   1.000
_cell.length_c   1.000
_cell.angle_alpha   90.00
_cell.angle_beta   90.00
_cell.angle_gamma   90.00
#
_symmetry.space_group_name_H-M   'P 1'
#
loop_
_entity.id
_entity.type
_entity.pdbx_description
1 polymer ?
#
loop_
_entity_poly.entity_id
_entity_poly.type
_entity_poly.pdbx_seq_one_letter_code
_entity_poly.pdbx_strand_id
1 'polypeptide(L)'
;MLLRTASRPLCLLALAGDAIAGVHSKPSAQIAKIIKQAKKDVIDLEALPFAQAAFRSIEEIKEAAKNQTRYDFRNASRIDVHVHAVPSFYHDLVPLTGGSPTPEWSVQEHLQFMADDDITRAIISMSTPGATVFYGNEAYSVGLARLLNEWLAELKRSFPNRFDFFAVMPLPYNNAALKEAQYALSSLGALGLGLLTNHEGYYLGNAALAPFFEALNNTIPGGPHVCIVHPTEPLMRVDNGSSIIVANPTTYPTGRVEFYFETARALMDLVLSQTLIKYTNVRWSIAHVGGAFPAIEDRFLKRSGALEKLAKQALNSRVWYDSAGPTYFAQVKGLLGYGVPTSQLVFGSDFPYSHFPYEAAAKAIVDADFLTQLEKTALFETNVEDMFGVHFHGHKH
;
A
#
# COMPACT_ATOMS: atom_id res chain seq x y z
N MET A 1 24.46 31.57 6.41
CA MET A 1 23.39 32.39 7.02
C MET A 1 22.17 31.49 7.17
N LEU A 2 21.88 31.11 8.43
CA LEU A 2 20.77 30.28 8.94
C LEU A 2 20.68 28.81 8.47
N LEU A 3 21.55 27.98 9.04
CA LEU A 3 21.25 26.58 9.37
C LEU A 3 20.01 26.56 10.28
N ARG A 4 18.83 26.20 9.73
CA ARG A 4 17.69 25.81 10.54
C ARG A 4 17.84 24.35 10.91
N THR A 5 18.47 24.10 12.05
CA THR A 5 18.32 22.86 12.81
C THR A 5 16.86 22.78 13.28
N ALA A 6 15.98 22.23 12.45
CA ALA A 6 14.61 21.93 12.84
C ALA A 6 14.59 20.51 13.44
N SER A 7 15.05 20.39 14.68
CA SER A 7 14.61 19.31 15.57
C SER A 7 13.12 19.56 15.83
N ARG A 8 12.25 19.14 14.90
CA ARG A 8 10.82 19.04 15.21
C ARG A 8 10.66 17.78 16.05
N PRO A 9 10.27 17.86 17.34
CA PRO A 9 9.76 16.68 18.00
C PRO A 9 8.55 16.20 17.19
N LEU A 10 8.41 14.88 17.07
CA LEU A 10 7.22 14.24 16.50
C LEU A 10 5.98 15.01 16.92
N CYS A 11 5.07 15.23 15.98
CA CYS A 11 3.71 15.67 16.24
C CYS A 11 3.02 14.64 17.18
N LEU A 12 3.27 14.75 18.47
CA LEU A 12 2.20 14.69 19.46
C LEU A 12 1.39 15.96 19.24
N LEU A 13 0.57 15.98 18.18
CA LEU A 13 -0.60 16.82 18.20
C LEU A 13 -1.38 16.30 19.41
N ALA A 14 -1.43 17.14 20.45
CA ALA A 14 -2.40 16.97 21.51
C ALA A 14 -3.74 16.80 20.79
N LEU A 15 -4.29 15.58 20.84
CA LEU A 15 -5.70 15.37 20.60
C LEU A 15 -6.38 16.34 21.56
N ALA A 16 -6.84 17.47 21.04
CA ALA A 16 -7.71 18.38 21.77
C ALA A 16 -8.97 17.55 22.00
N GLY A 17 -8.99 16.88 23.15
CA GLY A 17 -10.12 16.12 23.59
C GLY A 17 -11.24 17.11 23.83
N ASP A 18 -12.10 17.28 22.83
CA ASP A 18 -13.52 17.31 23.14
C ASP A 18 -13.83 15.93 23.74
N ALA A 19 -13.61 15.85 25.05
CA ALA A 19 -14.17 14.82 25.89
C ALA A 19 -15.70 14.98 25.79
N ILE A 20 -16.28 14.41 24.73
CA ILE A 20 -17.64 13.91 24.83
C ILE A 20 -17.54 12.82 25.88
N ALA A 21 -17.88 13.19 27.11
CA ALA A 21 -18.23 12.26 28.18
C ALA A 21 -19.43 11.45 27.69
N GLY A 22 -19.16 10.45 26.86
CA GLY A 22 -20.12 9.52 26.31
C GLY A 22 -19.84 8.17 26.92
N VAL A 23 -20.65 7.83 27.94
CA VAL A 23 -21.00 6.50 28.45
C VAL A 23 -20.01 5.38 28.07
N HIS A 24 -19.34 4.79 29.07
CA HIS A 24 -18.67 3.49 28.95
C HIS A 24 -19.66 2.39 28.54
N SER A 25 -20.09 2.38 27.28
CA SER A 25 -20.79 1.26 26.68
C SER A 25 -19.78 0.13 26.56
N LYS A 26 -20.14 -1.06 27.04
CA LYS A 26 -19.32 -2.26 26.83
C LYS A 26 -19.00 -2.39 25.33
N PRO A 27 -17.78 -2.81 24.96
CA PRO A 27 -17.44 -3.04 23.56
C PRO A 27 -18.44 -4.00 22.93
N SER A 28 -18.80 -3.79 21.67
CA SER A 28 -19.62 -4.76 20.95
C SER A 28 -18.91 -6.13 20.91
N ALA A 29 -19.67 -7.19 20.64
CA ALA A 29 -19.11 -8.54 20.55
C ALA A 29 -17.98 -8.65 19.50
N GLN A 30 -18.05 -7.84 18.43
CA GLN A 30 -17.00 -7.75 17.42
C GLN A 30 -15.74 -7.12 18.00
N ILE A 31 -15.84 -5.92 18.59
CA ILE A 31 -14.69 -5.22 19.16
C ILE A 31 -14.06 -6.04 20.28
N ALA A 32 -14.86 -6.68 21.14
CA ALA A 32 -14.38 -7.58 22.17
C ALA A 32 -13.59 -8.78 21.58
N LYS A 33 -14.01 -9.31 20.41
CA LYS A 33 -13.26 -10.36 19.70
C LYS A 33 -11.93 -9.85 19.18
N ILE A 34 -11.91 -8.65 18.57
CA ILE A 34 -10.68 -8.00 18.06
C ILE A 34 -9.68 -7.80 19.21
N ILE A 35 -10.11 -7.18 20.31
CA ILE A 35 -9.27 -6.96 21.50
C ILE A 35 -8.73 -8.30 22.04
N LYS A 36 -9.59 -9.32 22.16
CA LYS A 36 -9.17 -10.64 22.64
C LYS A 36 -8.15 -11.29 21.72
N GLN A 37 -8.28 -11.14 20.41
CA GLN A 37 -7.36 -11.72 19.44
C GLN A 37 -6.02 -10.98 19.44
N ALA A 38 -6.03 -9.65 19.49
CA ALA A 38 -4.83 -8.82 19.60
C ALA A 38 -4.01 -9.15 20.87
N LYS A 39 -4.68 -9.39 22.00
CA LYS A 39 -4.03 -9.80 23.26
C LYS A 39 -3.26 -11.13 23.16
N LYS A 40 -3.65 -12.05 22.26
CA LYS A 40 -2.89 -13.29 22.02
C LYS A 40 -1.52 -13.02 21.41
N ASP A 41 -1.40 -11.92 20.67
CA ASP A 41 -0.17 -11.47 20.04
C ASP A 41 0.58 -10.43 20.91
N VAL A 42 0.14 -10.24 22.15
CA VAL A 42 0.70 -9.27 23.12
C VAL A 42 0.52 -7.82 22.65
N ILE A 43 -0.57 -7.54 21.93
CA ILE A 43 -0.93 -6.20 21.47
C ILE A 43 -2.04 -5.66 22.38
N ASP A 44 -1.74 -4.60 23.12
CA ASP A 44 -2.73 -3.88 23.93
C ASP A 44 -3.33 -2.72 23.15
N LEU A 45 -4.41 -3.02 22.41
CA LEU A 45 -5.12 -2.02 21.63
C LEU A 45 -5.75 -0.93 22.50
N GLU A 46 -6.16 -1.26 23.73
CA GLU A 46 -6.88 -0.33 24.61
C GLU A 46 -5.94 0.74 25.20
N ALA A 47 -4.62 0.49 25.18
CA ALA A 47 -3.60 1.46 25.57
C ALA A 47 -3.35 2.56 24.53
N LEU A 48 -3.86 2.42 23.30
CA LEU A 48 -3.68 3.42 22.25
C LEU A 48 -4.65 4.60 22.45
N PRO A 49 -4.19 5.86 22.37
CA PRO A 49 -5.03 7.02 22.65
C PRO A 49 -6.18 7.20 21.65
N PHE A 50 -6.07 6.62 20.45
CA PHE A 50 -7.08 6.66 19.38
C PHE A 50 -7.93 5.39 19.29
N ALA A 51 -7.77 4.42 20.20
CA ALA A 51 -8.43 3.12 20.13
C ALA A 51 -9.95 3.20 20.03
N GLN A 52 -10.58 4.05 20.85
CA GLN A 52 -12.04 4.21 20.85
C GLN A 52 -12.57 4.78 19.54
N ALA A 53 -11.84 5.71 18.92
CA ALA A 53 -12.21 6.24 17.61
C ALA A 53 -12.07 5.15 16.52
N ALA A 54 -10.99 4.37 16.57
CA ALA A 54 -10.80 3.24 15.66
C ALA A 54 -11.91 2.18 15.80
N PHE A 55 -12.28 1.80 17.03
CA PHE A 55 -13.36 0.84 17.27
C PHE A 55 -14.70 1.31 16.73
N ARG A 56 -15.07 2.59 16.96
CA ARG A 56 -16.28 3.17 16.38
C ARG A 56 -16.23 3.16 14.86
N SER A 57 -15.10 3.55 14.26
CA SER A 57 -14.93 3.55 12.80
C SER A 57 -15.08 2.15 12.18
N ILE A 58 -14.64 1.09 12.88
CA ILE A 58 -14.87 -0.30 12.45
C ILE A 58 -16.37 -0.64 12.46
N GLU A 59 -17.10 -0.23 13.51
CA GLU A 59 -18.54 -0.49 13.62
C GLU A 59 -19.35 0.28 12.57
N GLU A 60 -18.94 1.50 12.24
CA GLU A 60 -19.58 2.35 11.23
C GLU A 60 -19.57 1.73 9.82
N ILE A 61 -18.56 0.91 9.47
CA ILE A 61 -18.53 0.18 8.19
C ILE A 61 -19.76 -0.71 8.03
N LYS A 62 -20.18 -1.41 9.09
CA LYS A 62 -21.36 -2.28 9.03
C LYS A 62 -22.63 -1.49 8.81
N GLU A 63 -22.74 -0.33 9.44
CA GLU A 63 -23.90 0.54 9.27
C GLU A 63 -23.95 1.11 7.85
N ALA A 64 -22.79 1.51 7.29
CA ALA A 64 -22.68 1.89 5.89
C ALA A 64 -23.16 0.78 4.94
N ALA A 65 -22.87 -0.49 5.26
CA ALA A 65 -23.29 -1.63 4.48
C ALA A 65 -24.79 -1.95 4.57
N LYS A 66 -25.51 -1.46 5.59
CA LYS A 66 -26.97 -1.57 5.69
C LYS A 66 -27.68 -0.50 4.85
N ASN A 67 -27.09 0.68 4.74
CA ASN A 67 -27.63 1.83 4.02
C ASN A 67 -27.17 1.85 2.56
N GLN A 68 -27.44 0.76 1.81
CA GLN A 68 -26.97 0.65 0.43
C GLN A 68 -27.78 1.53 -0.53
N THR A 69 -27.18 2.61 -1.00
CA THR A 69 -27.55 3.23 -2.27
C THR A 69 -27.33 2.21 -3.40
N ARG A 70 -28.24 2.16 -4.37
CA ARG A 70 -28.05 1.31 -5.56
C ARG A 70 -27.09 1.99 -6.53
N TYR A 71 -25.85 1.52 -6.55
CA TYR A 71 -24.86 1.87 -7.57
C TYR A 71 -24.98 0.91 -8.78
N ASP A 72 -24.72 1.39 -9.99
CA ASP A 72 -24.77 0.58 -11.20
C ASP A 72 -23.40 -0.01 -11.54
N PHE A 73 -23.24 -1.31 -11.35
CA PHE A 73 -22.02 -2.06 -11.67
C PHE A 73 -22.19 -2.99 -12.88
N ARG A 74 -23.24 -2.83 -13.68
CA ARG A 74 -23.58 -3.81 -14.75
C ARG A 74 -22.47 -3.96 -15.81
N ASN A 75 -21.74 -2.89 -16.07
CA ASN A 75 -20.64 -2.86 -17.04
C ASN A 75 -19.26 -2.93 -16.38
N ALA A 76 -19.19 -2.95 -15.05
CA ALA A 76 -17.94 -2.89 -14.32
C ALA A 76 -17.14 -4.20 -14.47
N SER A 77 -15.91 -4.08 -14.95
CA SER A 77 -14.96 -5.18 -15.14
C SER A 77 -13.56 -4.87 -14.62
N ARG A 78 -13.21 -3.59 -14.43
CA ARG A 78 -11.84 -3.22 -14.05
C ARG A 78 -11.51 -3.63 -12.62
N ILE A 79 -10.26 -3.98 -12.39
CA ILE A 79 -9.73 -4.27 -11.05
C ILE A 79 -8.67 -3.23 -10.74
N ASP A 80 -8.94 -2.44 -9.71
CA ASP A 80 -8.03 -1.41 -9.24
C ASP A 80 -7.15 -1.96 -8.11
N VAL A 81 -5.84 -2.07 -8.36
CA VAL A 81 -4.89 -2.60 -7.38
C VAL A 81 -4.16 -1.52 -6.57
N HIS A 82 -4.34 -0.24 -6.94
CA HIS A 82 -3.66 0.87 -6.30
C HIS A 82 -4.68 1.93 -5.95
N VAL A 83 -5.27 1.72 -4.79
CA VAL A 83 -6.33 2.55 -4.26
C VAL A 83 -6.32 2.48 -2.74
N HIS A 84 -6.76 3.56 -2.10
CA HIS A 84 -6.61 3.78 -0.68
C HIS A 84 -7.95 3.99 0.04
N ALA A 85 -7.96 3.60 1.31
CA ALA A 85 -8.98 4.01 2.25
C ALA A 85 -8.40 5.03 3.24
N VAL A 86 -9.24 5.93 3.70
CA VAL A 86 -8.90 6.87 4.77
C VAL A 86 -9.96 6.78 5.87
N PRO A 87 -9.81 5.85 6.82
CA PRO A 87 -10.68 5.80 7.99
C PRO A 87 -10.63 7.14 8.74
N SER A 88 -11.77 7.62 9.24
CA SER A 88 -11.87 8.93 9.92
C SER A 88 -10.86 9.08 11.07
N PHE A 89 -10.72 8.05 11.91
CA PHE A 89 -9.74 8.09 13.01
C PHE A 89 -8.29 8.17 12.52
N TYR A 90 -8.00 7.66 11.32
CA TYR A 90 -6.68 7.71 10.71
C TYR A 90 -6.43 9.06 10.03
N HIS A 91 -7.45 9.64 9.39
CA HIS A 91 -7.41 11.02 8.90
C HIS A 91 -7.05 12.00 10.03
N ASP A 92 -7.70 11.88 11.19
CA ASP A 92 -7.40 12.72 12.35
C ASP A 92 -5.98 12.51 12.89
N LEU A 93 -5.50 11.27 12.87
CA LEU A 93 -4.15 10.92 13.31
C LEU A 93 -3.08 11.42 12.32
N VAL A 94 -3.39 11.44 11.03
CA VAL A 94 -2.49 11.81 9.93
C VAL A 94 -3.17 12.86 9.05
N PRO A 95 -3.16 14.14 9.48
CA PRO A 95 -3.84 15.21 8.73
C PRO A 95 -3.09 15.64 7.47
N LEU A 96 -1.82 15.21 7.31
CA LEU A 96 -1.02 15.44 6.12
C LEU A 96 -0.41 14.13 5.62
N THR A 97 -0.64 13.82 4.35
CA THR A 97 -0.04 12.68 3.63
C THR A 97 0.80 13.22 2.47
N GLY A 98 2.07 12.78 2.37
CA GLY A 98 2.96 13.25 1.31
C GLY A 98 3.20 14.76 1.29
N GLY A 99 2.99 15.46 2.40
CA GLY A 99 3.09 16.91 2.50
C GLY A 99 1.86 17.70 2.01
N SER A 100 0.76 17.02 1.69
CA SER A 100 -0.53 17.61 1.31
C SER A 100 -1.61 17.25 2.35
N PRO A 101 -2.72 18.00 2.45
CA PRO A 101 -3.87 17.59 3.26
C PRO A 101 -4.32 16.17 2.91
N THR A 102 -4.50 15.35 3.92
CA THR A 102 -5.14 14.04 3.76
C THR A 102 -6.57 14.27 3.29
N PRO A 103 -7.03 13.57 2.24
CA PRO A 103 -8.38 13.72 1.73
C PRO A 103 -9.39 13.07 2.67
N GLU A 104 -10.60 13.61 2.67
CA GLU A 104 -11.76 12.91 3.21
C GLU A 104 -12.07 11.67 2.38
N TRP A 105 -12.69 10.68 3.00
CA TRP A 105 -13.05 9.43 2.35
C TRP A 105 -14.28 8.81 3.01
N SER A 106 -15.17 8.25 2.20
CA SER A 106 -16.26 7.42 2.67
C SER A 106 -16.43 6.18 1.80
N VAL A 107 -17.03 5.14 2.39
CA VAL A 107 -17.40 3.91 1.67
C VAL A 107 -18.31 4.24 0.48
N GLN A 108 -19.24 5.17 0.67
CA GLN A 108 -20.23 5.56 -0.34
C GLN A 108 -19.57 6.27 -1.52
N GLU A 109 -18.71 7.25 -1.27
CA GLU A 109 -17.97 7.94 -2.35
C GLU A 109 -17.05 6.99 -3.10
N HIS A 110 -16.41 6.05 -2.40
CA HIS A 110 -15.58 5.04 -3.06
C HIS A 110 -16.42 4.10 -3.95
N LEU A 111 -17.57 3.61 -3.47
CA LEU A 111 -18.46 2.78 -4.28
C LEU A 111 -19.03 3.54 -5.48
N GLN A 112 -19.32 4.83 -5.32
CA GLN A 112 -19.73 5.71 -6.42
C GLN A 112 -18.61 5.85 -7.46
N PHE A 113 -17.39 6.16 -7.01
CA PHE A 113 -16.20 6.22 -7.86
C PHE A 113 -16.00 4.91 -8.64
N MET A 114 -16.10 3.76 -7.96
CA MET A 114 -15.99 2.46 -8.62
C MET A 114 -17.05 2.24 -9.70
N ALA A 115 -18.29 2.64 -9.43
CA ALA A 115 -19.38 2.51 -10.39
C ALA A 115 -19.20 3.43 -11.61
N ASP A 116 -18.75 4.67 -11.38
CA ASP A 116 -18.54 5.66 -12.43
C ASP A 116 -17.36 5.31 -13.35
N ASP A 117 -16.35 4.59 -12.83
CA ASP A 117 -15.12 4.24 -13.56
C ASP A 117 -15.05 2.76 -13.98
N ASP A 118 -16.20 2.05 -14.01
CA ASP A 118 -16.32 0.64 -14.39
C ASP A 118 -15.43 -0.33 -13.57
N ILE A 119 -15.13 0.01 -12.30
CA ILE A 119 -14.32 -0.80 -11.39
C ILE A 119 -15.23 -1.79 -10.65
N THR A 120 -14.98 -3.08 -10.88
CA THR A 120 -15.74 -4.17 -10.24
C THR A 120 -15.17 -4.54 -8.88
N ARG A 121 -13.84 -4.44 -8.72
CA ARG A 121 -13.13 -4.72 -7.48
C ARG A 121 -11.98 -3.73 -7.24
N ALA A 122 -11.84 -3.31 -5.99
CA ALA A 122 -10.75 -2.49 -5.50
C ALA A 122 -9.96 -3.26 -4.44
N ILE A 123 -8.65 -3.38 -4.62
CA ILE A 123 -7.74 -3.99 -3.65
C ILE A 123 -7.08 -2.86 -2.84
N ILE A 124 -7.67 -2.59 -1.69
CA ILE A 124 -7.36 -1.42 -0.87
C ILE A 124 -6.01 -1.58 -0.16
N SER A 125 -5.22 -0.52 -0.10
CA SER A 125 -4.09 -0.40 0.81
C SER A 125 -4.18 0.89 1.63
N MET A 126 -3.62 0.92 2.85
CA MET A 126 -3.46 2.20 3.55
C MET A 126 -2.32 2.98 2.91
N SER A 127 -2.55 4.25 2.58
CA SER A 127 -1.53 5.12 2.02
C SER A 127 -0.42 5.43 3.05
N THR A 128 0.67 6.02 2.60
CA THR A 128 1.74 6.53 3.46
C THR A 128 1.21 7.51 4.52
N PRO A 129 1.73 7.49 5.75
CA PRO A 129 2.84 6.66 6.27
C PRO A 129 2.44 5.28 6.80
N GLY A 130 1.19 4.86 6.61
CA GLY A 130 0.65 3.61 7.16
C GLY A 130 0.81 3.50 8.67
N ALA A 131 1.28 2.35 9.15
CA ALA A 131 1.60 2.17 10.58
C ALA A 131 2.87 2.91 11.03
N THR A 132 3.66 3.42 10.08
CA THR A 132 4.96 4.07 10.34
C THR A 132 4.81 5.50 10.88
N VAL A 133 3.62 5.96 11.25
CA VAL A 133 3.42 7.26 11.95
C VAL A 133 4.28 7.35 13.22
N PHE A 134 4.47 6.22 13.91
CA PHE A 134 5.13 6.17 15.22
C PHE A 134 6.55 5.61 15.13
N TYR A 135 7.41 6.26 14.32
CA TYR A 135 8.82 5.86 14.17
C TYR A 135 9.50 5.61 15.52
N GLY A 136 10.15 4.46 15.67
CA GLY A 136 10.86 4.04 16.88
C GLY A 136 9.97 3.56 18.04
N ASN A 137 8.65 3.55 17.89
CA ASN A 137 7.71 3.02 18.88
C ASN A 137 7.00 1.77 18.33
N GLU A 138 7.59 0.61 18.64
CA GLU A 138 7.09 -0.70 18.21
C GLU A 138 5.64 -0.94 18.65
N ALA A 139 5.33 -0.70 19.94
CA ALA A 139 4.01 -0.99 20.49
C ALA A 139 2.91 -0.19 19.78
N TYR A 140 3.14 1.09 19.50
CA TYR A 140 2.17 1.93 18.80
C TYR A 140 2.05 1.56 17.31
N SER A 141 3.17 1.29 16.65
CA SER A 141 3.18 0.89 15.23
C SER A 141 2.45 -0.43 15.01
N VAL A 142 2.72 -1.42 15.87
CA VAL A 142 2.06 -2.74 15.82
C VAL A 142 0.57 -2.63 16.15
N GLY A 143 0.22 -1.85 17.17
CA GLY A 143 -1.17 -1.60 17.54
C GLY A 143 -1.97 -0.90 16.45
N LEU A 144 -1.40 0.12 15.80
CA LEU A 144 -2.01 0.82 14.68
C LEU A 144 -2.16 -0.10 13.46
N ALA A 145 -1.13 -0.88 13.11
CA ALA A 145 -1.22 -1.86 12.02
C ALA A 145 -2.38 -2.85 12.23
N ARG A 146 -2.51 -3.41 13.44
CA ARG A 146 -3.61 -4.32 13.78
C ARG A 146 -4.99 -3.65 13.63
N LEU A 147 -5.14 -2.42 14.11
CA LEU A 147 -6.42 -1.70 13.98
C LEU A 147 -6.78 -1.43 12.51
N LEU A 148 -5.82 -0.98 11.71
CA LEU A 148 -6.01 -0.74 10.29
C LEU A 148 -6.34 -2.04 9.54
N ASN A 149 -5.66 -3.14 9.84
CA ASN A 149 -5.94 -4.44 9.24
C ASN A 149 -7.33 -4.97 9.59
N GLU A 150 -7.76 -4.86 10.84
CA GLU A 150 -9.12 -5.23 11.27
C GLU A 150 -10.18 -4.34 10.61
N TRP A 151 -9.89 -3.06 10.43
CA TRP A 151 -10.76 -2.13 9.71
C TRP A 151 -10.90 -2.51 8.23
N LEU A 152 -9.78 -2.79 7.54
CA LEU A 152 -9.79 -3.24 6.14
C LEU A 152 -10.50 -4.59 5.98
N ALA A 153 -10.28 -5.51 6.92
CA ALA A 153 -10.97 -6.79 6.96
C ALA A 153 -12.49 -6.60 7.13
N GLU A 154 -12.91 -5.62 7.92
CA GLU A 154 -14.32 -5.29 8.07
C GLU A 154 -14.94 -4.72 6.80
N LEU A 155 -14.20 -3.86 6.10
CA LEU A 155 -14.62 -3.32 4.81
C LEU A 155 -14.84 -4.44 3.79
N LYS A 156 -13.86 -5.34 3.62
CA LYS A 156 -13.98 -6.54 2.78
C LYS A 156 -15.17 -7.40 3.19
N ARG A 157 -15.32 -7.70 4.49
CA ARG A 157 -16.41 -8.55 4.98
C ARG A 157 -17.79 -7.95 4.71
N SER A 158 -17.90 -6.63 4.77
CA SER A 158 -19.16 -5.91 4.57
C SER A 158 -19.50 -5.75 3.08
N PHE A 159 -18.50 -5.73 2.20
CA PHE A 159 -18.66 -5.59 0.75
C PHE A 159 -17.77 -6.60 -0.02
N PRO A 160 -18.02 -7.91 0.12
CA PRO A 160 -17.09 -8.97 -0.34
C PRO A 160 -16.93 -9.09 -1.85
N ASN A 161 -17.83 -8.48 -2.62
CA ASN A 161 -17.77 -8.44 -4.08
C ASN A 161 -17.17 -7.14 -4.61
N ARG A 162 -16.68 -6.25 -3.73
CA ARG A 162 -16.18 -4.91 -4.10
C ARG A 162 -14.80 -4.65 -3.55
N PHE A 163 -14.56 -4.98 -2.29
CA PHE A 163 -13.29 -4.69 -1.64
C PHE A 163 -12.51 -5.95 -1.27
N ASP A 164 -11.25 -5.93 -1.64
CA ASP A 164 -10.19 -6.74 -1.07
C ASP A 164 -9.13 -5.81 -0.47
N PHE A 165 -8.08 -6.34 0.17
CA PHE A 165 -7.08 -5.48 0.79
C PHE A 165 -5.68 -6.10 0.89
N PHE A 166 -4.68 -5.21 0.92
CA PHE A 166 -3.32 -5.47 1.33
C PHE A 166 -3.14 -5.13 2.82
N ALA A 167 -2.52 -6.04 3.58
CA ALA A 167 -2.31 -5.86 5.01
C ALA A 167 -1.23 -4.80 5.31
N VAL A 168 -1.52 -3.86 6.19
CA VAL A 168 -0.56 -2.91 6.73
C VAL A 168 0.48 -3.63 7.57
N MET A 169 1.77 -3.35 7.32
CA MET A 169 2.86 -3.98 8.04
C MET A 169 3.57 -3.03 9.03
N PRO A 170 3.79 -3.45 10.29
CA PRO A 170 4.58 -2.70 11.27
C PRO A 170 6.07 -2.99 11.09
N LEU A 171 6.62 -2.78 9.90
CA LEU A 171 8.08 -2.80 9.70
C LEU A 171 8.69 -1.50 10.27
N PRO A 172 9.93 -1.53 10.79
CA PRO A 172 10.94 -2.58 10.66
C PRO A 172 10.93 -3.66 11.76
N TYR A 173 9.85 -3.78 12.55
CA TYR A 173 9.76 -4.72 13.68
C TYR A 173 9.51 -6.17 13.23
N ASN A 174 10.52 -6.82 12.65
CA ASN A 174 10.42 -8.11 11.94
C ASN A 174 9.55 -9.17 12.66
N ASN A 175 9.77 -9.40 13.96
CA ASN A 175 9.03 -10.42 14.70
C ASN A 175 7.53 -10.09 14.80
N ALA A 176 7.19 -8.83 15.07
CA ALA A 176 5.80 -8.39 15.12
C ALA A 176 5.18 -8.36 13.72
N ALA A 177 5.93 -7.90 12.71
CA ALA A 177 5.49 -7.90 11.32
C ALA A 177 5.20 -9.30 10.80
N LEU A 178 5.98 -10.32 11.15
CA LEU A 178 5.71 -11.70 10.73
C LEU A 178 4.45 -12.27 11.37
N LYS A 179 4.21 -12.00 12.66
CA LYS A 179 2.96 -12.39 13.34
C LYS A 179 1.76 -11.70 12.70
N GLU A 180 1.89 -10.40 12.40
CA GLU A 180 0.82 -9.63 11.76
C GLU A 180 0.56 -10.11 10.33
N ALA A 181 1.59 -10.42 9.55
CA ALA A 181 1.45 -10.98 8.20
C ALA A 181 0.72 -12.32 8.25
N GLN A 182 1.10 -13.21 9.17
CA GLN A 182 0.42 -14.49 9.35
C GLN A 182 -1.04 -14.29 9.74
N TYR A 183 -1.32 -13.38 10.68
CA TYR A 183 -2.68 -13.07 11.10
C TYR A 183 -3.53 -12.52 9.96
N ALA A 184 -3.04 -11.50 9.25
CA ALA A 184 -3.79 -10.83 8.21
C ALA A 184 -4.08 -11.74 7.02
N LEU A 185 -3.07 -12.50 6.56
CA LEU A 185 -3.24 -13.44 5.45
C LEU A 185 -4.19 -14.60 5.81
N SER A 186 -3.98 -15.24 6.96
CA SER A 186 -4.71 -16.47 7.31
C SER A 186 -6.07 -16.26 7.96
N SER A 187 -6.20 -15.20 8.77
CA SER A 187 -7.36 -14.98 9.63
C SER A 187 -8.25 -13.85 9.15
N LEU A 188 -7.67 -12.80 8.54
CA LEU A 188 -8.41 -11.66 8.02
C LEU A 188 -8.70 -11.76 6.51
N GLY A 189 -7.98 -12.64 5.79
CA GLY A 189 -8.15 -12.83 4.36
C GLY A 189 -7.58 -11.69 3.52
N ALA A 190 -6.49 -11.05 3.98
CA ALA A 190 -5.71 -10.14 3.15
C ALA A 190 -5.20 -10.87 1.90
N LEU A 191 -5.22 -10.20 0.74
CA LEU A 191 -4.71 -10.78 -0.51
C LEU A 191 -3.19 -10.67 -0.64
N GLY A 192 -2.60 -9.74 0.10
CA GLY A 192 -1.16 -9.50 0.08
C GLY A 192 -0.76 -8.54 1.20
N LEU A 193 0.46 -8.03 1.15
CA LEU A 193 1.03 -7.13 2.15
C LEU A 193 1.28 -5.75 1.54
N GLY A 194 0.93 -4.70 2.26
CA GLY A 194 1.21 -3.31 1.94
C GLY A 194 2.51 -2.85 2.59
N LEU A 195 3.50 -2.57 1.75
CA LEU A 195 4.82 -2.09 2.14
C LEU A 195 5.03 -0.66 1.65
N LEU A 196 5.93 0.05 2.31
CA LEU A 196 6.40 1.36 1.86
C LEU A 196 7.80 1.25 1.25
N THR A 197 8.21 2.22 0.44
CA THR A 197 9.57 2.26 -0.17
C THR A 197 10.68 2.15 0.87
N ASN A 198 10.45 2.73 2.06
CA ASN A 198 11.28 2.53 3.23
C ASN A 198 10.41 2.44 4.51
N HIS A 199 10.93 1.77 5.52
CA HIS A 199 10.35 1.74 6.87
C HIS A 199 11.39 2.27 7.86
N GLU A 200 11.13 3.44 8.45
CA GLU A 200 12.08 4.11 9.35
C GLU A 200 13.47 4.36 8.72
N GLY A 201 13.52 4.61 7.41
CA GLY A 201 14.75 4.80 6.64
C GLY A 201 15.46 3.50 6.23
N TYR A 202 14.91 2.34 6.56
CA TYR A 202 15.34 1.06 5.99
C TYR A 202 14.57 0.78 4.69
N TYR A 203 15.26 0.86 3.55
CA TYR A 203 14.72 0.38 2.28
C TYR A 203 14.55 -1.15 2.28
N LEU A 204 13.68 -1.65 1.41
CA LEU A 204 13.22 -3.05 1.45
C LEU A 204 14.33 -4.09 1.20
N GLY A 205 15.41 -3.73 0.52
CA GLY A 205 16.59 -4.58 0.34
C GLY A 205 17.61 -4.50 1.49
N ASN A 206 17.37 -3.67 2.50
CA ASN A 206 18.27 -3.53 3.63
C ASN A 206 18.36 -4.83 4.45
N ALA A 207 19.57 -5.20 4.88
CA ALA A 207 19.82 -6.40 5.67
C ALA A 207 19.01 -6.47 6.99
N ALA A 208 18.61 -5.31 7.55
CA ALA A 208 17.74 -5.25 8.72
C ALA A 208 16.35 -5.88 8.47
N LEU A 209 15.87 -5.89 7.23
CA LEU A 209 14.58 -6.47 6.83
C LEU A 209 14.71 -7.89 6.24
N ALA A 210 15.94 -8.40 6.09
CA ALA A 210 16.18 -9.74 5.55
C ALA A 210 15.47 -10.87 6.33
N PRO A 211 15.37 -10.84 7.68
CA PRO A 211 14.62 -11.86 8.43
C PRO A 211 13.13 -11.91 8.06
N PHE A 212 12.51 -10.75 7.81
CA PHE A 212 11.11 -10.69 7.39
C PHE A 212 10.92 -11.35 6.02
N PHE A 213 11.73 -10.97 5.01
CA PHE A 213 11.61 -11.55 3.68
C PHE A 213 12.01 -13.03 3.63
N GLU A 214 12.97 -13.47 4.45
CA GLU A 214 13.34 -14.88 4.55
C GLU A 214 12.19 -15.73 5.10
N ALA A 215 11.56 -15.29 6.19
CA ALA A 215 10.41 -15.99 6.75
C ALA A 215 9.18 -15.91 5.84
N LEU A 216 8.94 -14.78 5.18
CA LEU A 216 7.87 -14.65 4.18
C LEU A 216 8.08 -15.63 3.02
N ASN A 217 9.33 -15.79 2.56
CA ASN A 217 9.67 -16.70 1.47
C ASN A 217 9.54 -18.18 1.86
N ASN A 218 10.00 -18.55 3.06
CA ASN A 218 10.23 -19.95 3.45
C ASN A 218 9.19 -20.51 4.43
N THR A 219 8.53 -19.67 5.22
CA THR A 219 7.81 -20.11 6.42
C THR A 219 6.33 -19.73 6.41
N ILE A 220 5.95 -18.58 5.85
CA ILE A 220 4.54 -18.20 5.75
C ILE A 220 3.86 -19.02 4.64
N PRO A 221 2.85 -19.84 4.95
CA PRO A 221 2.17 -20.69 3.97
C PRO A 221 1.25 -19.86 3.06
N GLY A 222 0.87 -20.43 1.91
CA GLY A 222 -0.05 -19.79 0.97
C GLY A 222 0.60 -18.82 -0.01
N GLY A 223 1.93 -18.82 -0.10
CA GLY A 223 2.65 -18.06 -1.13
C GLY A 223 2.40 -18.60 -2.56
N PRO A 224 2.77 -17.85 -3.60
CA PRO A 224 3.57 -16.61 -3.53
C PRO A 224 2.83 -15.44 -2.90
N HIS A 225 3.55 -14.67 -2.08
CA HIS A 225 3.01 -13.52 -1.37
C HIS A 225 3.19 -12.25 -2.18
N VAL A 226 2.10 -11.56 -2.51
CA VAL A 226 2.14 -10.28 -3.21
C VAL A 226 2.39 -9.16 -2.21
N CYS A 227 3.42 -8.35 -2.45
CA CYS A 227 3.72 -7.14 -1.72
C CYS A 227 3.51 -5.92 -2.62
N ILE A 228 2.50 -5.10 -2.32
CA ILE A 228 2.38 -3.78 -2.95
C ILE A 228 3.36 -2.82 -2.29
N VAL A 229 4.09 -2.05 -3.07
CA VAL A 229 5.10 -1.09 -2.60
C VAL A 229 4.65 0.31 -3.01
N HIS A 230 4.17 1.05 -2.02
CA HIS A 230 3.77 2.44 -2.16
C HIS A 230 4.90 3.39 -1.73
N PRO A 231 5.15 4.51 -2.41
CA PRO A 231 6.15 5.48 -1.98
C PRO A 231 5.80 6.13 -0.63
N THR A 232 6.81 6.54 0.11
CA THR A 232 6.64 7.28 1.37
C THR A 232 7.62 8.44 1.45
N GLU A 233 7.60 9.17 2.56
CA GLU A 233 8.61 10.18 2.87
C GLU A 233 10.03 9.58 2.72
N PRO A 234 10.96 10.23 2.00
CA PRO A 234 12.35 9.78 1.99
C PRO A 234 12.92 9.98 3.39
N LEU A 235 13.16 8.89 4.12
CA LEU A 235 13.74 8.92 5.45
C LEU A 235 15.20 8.48 5.40
N MET A 236 16.04 9.16 6.18
CA MET A 236 17.44 8.81 6.33
C MET A 236 17.76 8.60 7.80
N ARG A 237 18.40 7.47 8.10
CA ARG A 237 18.96 7.23 9.43
C ARG A 237 20.32 7.92 9.53
N VAL A 238 20.48 8.77 10.55
CA VAL A 238 21.71 9.53 10.83
C VAL A 238 22.25 9.18 12.20
N ASP A 239 23.38 9.73 12.59
CA ASP A 239 24.02 9.49 13.89
C ASP A 239 24.23 7.99 14.17
N ASN A 240 24.84 7.29 13.21
CA ASN A 240 25.01 5.83 13.21
C ASN A 240 23.71 5.05 13.40
N GLY A 241 22.58 5.62 12.99
CA GLY A 241 21.28 5.01 13.09
C GLY A 241 20.56 5.22 14.42
N SER A 242 20.98 6.19 15.24
CA SER A 242 20.24 6.56 16.46
C SER A 242 19.12 7.57 16.20
N SER A 243 19.18 8.28 15.08
CA SER A 243 18.22 9.33 14.70
C SER A 243 17.70 9.12 13.27
N ILE A 244 16.49 9.64 12.99
CA ILE A 244 15.88 9.64 11.66
C ILE A 244 15.56 11.08 11.25
N ILE A 245 15.88 11.44 10.02
CA ILE A 245 15.52 12.73 9.42
C ILE A 245 14.72 12.53 8.13
N VAL A 246 13.87 13.50 7.82
CA VAL A 246 13.27 13.63 6.48
C VAL A 246 14.33 14.13 5.52
N ALA A 247 14.55 13.38 4.45
CA ALA A 247 15.59 13.59 3.45
C ALA A 247 15.02 14.08 2.10
N ASN A 248 13.91 14.82 2.12
CA ASN A 248 13.41 15.55 0.95
C ASN A 248 14.31 16.77 0.71
N PRO A 249 15.09 16.83 -0.39
CA PRO A 249 16.00 17.93 -0.65
C PRO A 249 15.31 19.17 -1.24
N THR A 250 14.00 19.09 -1.50
CA THR A 250 13.22 20.13 -2.19
C THR A 250 12.33 20.91 -1.23
N THR A 251 11.77 22.03 -1.70
CA THR A 251 10.75 22.80 -0.97
C THR A 251 9.32 22.38 -1.30
N TYR A 252 9.14 21.39 -2.17
CA TYR A 252 7.83 20.94 -2.64
C TYR A 252 7.29 19.80 -1.77
N PRO A 253 5.95 19.62 -1.70
CA PRO A 253 5.35 18.46 -1.07
C PRO A 253 5.95 17.17 -1.61
N THR A 254 6.31 16.26 -0.72
CA THR A 254 6.98 15.00 -1.03
C THR A 254 6.22 14.18 -2.06
N GLY A 255 4.89 14.12 -1.96
CA GLY A 255 4.04 13.39 -2.90
C GLY A 255 4.12 13.91 -4.33
N ARG A 256 4.49 15.18 -4.53
CA ARG A 256 4.59 15.81 -5.86
C ARG A 256 5.89 15.48 -6.58
N VAL A 257 6.99 15.30 -5.85
CA VAL A 257 8.34 15.18 -6.45
C VAL A 257 9.01 13.88 -6.03
N GLU A 258 9.13 13.66 -4.72
CA GLU A 258 10.01 12.62 -4.18
C GLU A 258 9.46 11.20 -4.35
N PHE A 259 8.14 11.00 -4.42
CA PHE A 259 7.55 9.66 -4.51
C PHE A 259 8.06 8.83 -5.68
N TYR A 260 8.24 9.42 -6.86
CA TYR A 260 8.77 8.70 -8.03
C TYR A 260 10.24 8.34 -7.85
N PHE A 261 11.03 9.20 -7.20
CA PHE A 261 12.42 8.91 -6.87
C PHE A 261 12.56 7.89 -5.74
N GLU A 262 11.65 7.89 -4.78
CA GLU A 262 11.56 6.89 -3.70
C GLU A 262 11.26 5.50 -4.26
N THR A 263 10.29 5.38 -5.16
CA THR A 263 10.00 4.11 -5.84
C THR A 263 11.22 3.60 -6.62
N ALA A 264 11.91 4.50 -7.35
CA ALA A 264 13.13 4.14 -8.08
C ALA A 264 14.25 3.66 -7.14
N ARG A 265 14.46 4.37 -6.02
CA ARG A 265 15.46 3.99 -5.00
C ARG A 265 15.15 2.65 -4.37
N ALA A 266 13.89 2.38 -4.02
CA ALA A 266 13.49 1.10 -3.46
C ALA A 266 13.71 -0.06 -4.44
N LEU A 267 13.37 0.12 -5.73
CA LEU A 267 13.66 -0.89 -6.75
C LEU A 267 15.16 -1.11 -6.97
N MET A 268 15.95 -0.04 -7.02
CA MET A 268 17.41 -0.15 -7.10
C MET A 268 17.98 -0.92 -5.91
N ASP A 269 17.52 -0.61 -4.70
CA ASP A 269 17.95 -1.29 -3.47
C ASP A 269 17.57 -2.78 -3.49
N LEU A 270 16.34 -3.13 -3.87
CA LEU A 270 15.88 -4.52 -4.03
C LEU A 270 16.71 -5.32 -5.05
N VAL A 271 17.11 -4.68 -6.15
CA VAL A 271 17.95 -5.31 -7.19
C VAL A 271 19.39 -5.47 -6.72
N LEU A 272 20.01 -4.41 -6.21
CA LEU A 272 21.43 -4.40 -5.83
C LEU A 272 21.71 -5.24 -4.57
N SER A 273 20.78 -5.26 -3.62
CA SER A 273 20.81 -6.16 -2.46
C SER A 273 20.52 -7.62 -2.83
N GLN A 274 20.06 -7.87 -4.05
CA GLN A 274 19.62 -9.17 -4.55
C GLN A 274 18.39 -9.73 -3.82
N THR A 275 17.70 -8.93 -3.01
CA THR A 275 16.46 -9.31 -2.32
C THR A 275 15.41 -9.82 -3.32
N LEU A 276 15.27 -9.14 -4.46
CA LEU A 276 14.37 -9.53 -5.57
C LEU A 276 14.74 -10.90 -6.20
N ILE A 277 16.01 -11.29 -6.11
CA ILE A 277 16.55 -12.53 -6.71
C ILE A 277 16.47 -13.67 -5.70
N LYS A 278 16.80 -13.40 -4.43
CA LYS A 278 16.88 -14.39 -3.34
C LYS A 278 15.49 -14.89 -2.94
N TYR A 279 14.51 -14.00 -2.82
CA TYR A 279 13.19 -14.34 -2.28
C TYR A 279 12.17 -14.52 -3.42
N THR A 280 12.20 -15.71 -4.04
CA THR A 280 11.42 -16.03 -5.25
C THR A 280 9.93 -16.28 -4.99
N ASN A 281 9.54 -16.52 -3.75
CA ASN A 281 8.14 -16.67 -3.34
C ASN A 281 7.47 -15.33 -2.96
N VAL A 282 8.17 -14.22 -3.19
CA VAL A 282 7.63 -12.86 -3.07
C VAL A 282 7.41 -12.28 -4.47
N ARG A 283 6.20 -11.79 -4.71
CA ARG A 283 5.83 -11.03 -5.91
C ARG A 283 5.65 -9.57 -5.52
N TRP A 284 6.01 -8.67 -6.41
CA TRP A 284 6.03 -7.24 -6.12
C TRP A 284 5.02 -6.52 -7.02
N SER A 285 4.20 -5.66 -6.43
CA SER A 285 3.36 -4.72 -7.17
C SER A 285 3.89 -3.32 -6.88
N ILE A 286 4.36 -2.63 -7.92
CA ILE A 286 5.10 -1.38 -7.79
C ILE A 286 4.25 -0.23 -8.31
N ALA A 287 4.06 0.73 -7.40
CA ALA A 287 3.37 1.99 -7.64
C ALA A 287 3.90 2.77 -8.86
N HIS A 288 2.97 3.40 -9.58
CA HIS A 288 3.23 4.49 -10.53
C HIS A 288 4.18 4.11 -11.66
N VAL A 289 4.00 2.94 -12.29
CA VAL A 289 4.85 2.45 -13.39
C VAL A 289 6.34 2.43 -13.03
N GLY A 290 6.65 2.14 -11.76
CA GLY A 290 8.04 2.11 -11.24
C GLY A 290 8.65 3.48 -10.94
N GLY A 291 7.87 4.56 -10.94
CA GLY A 291 8.38 5.91 -10.68
C GLY A 291 9.50 6.32 -11.64
N ALA A 292 10.61 6.85 -11.12
CA ALA A 292 11.75 7.24 -11.96
C ALA A 292 12.60 6.05 -12.46
N PHE A 293 12.29 4.81 -12.05
CA PHE A 293 13.08 3.61 -12.36
C PHE A 293 13.28 3.38 -13.87
N PRO A 294 12.25 3.50 -14.75
CA PRO A 294 12.40 3.20 -16.16
C PRO A 294 13.38 4.12 -16.91
N ALA A 295 13.76 5.26 -16.32
CA ALA A 295 14.76 6.15 -16.92
C ALA A 295 16.20 5.81 -16.50
N ILE A 296 16.39 5.02 -15.44
CA ILE A 296 17.70 4.86 -14.78
C ILE A 296 18.20 3.42 -14.70
N GLU A 297 17.42 2.40 -15.11
CA GLU A 297 17.81 0.99 -15.00
C GLU A 297 19.19 0.70 -15.62
N ASP A 298 19.40 1.13 -16.87
CA ASP A 298 20.67 0.94 -17.59
C ASP A 298 21.86 1.53 -16.84
N ARG A 299 21.66 2.60 -16.05
CA ARG A 299 22.74 3.32 -15.38
C ARG A 299 23.38 2.50 -14.26
N PHE A 300 22.60 1.69 -13.56
CA PHE A 300 23.08 0.89 -12.42
C PHE A 300 23.18 -0.60 -12.72
N LEU A 301 22.48 -1.11 -13.76
CA LEU A 301 22.38 -2.55 -14.01
C LEU A 301 23.25 -3.08 -15.16
N LYS A 302 23.42 -2.33 -16.26
CA LYS A 302 24.02 -2.78 -17.54
C LYS A 302 25.49 -3.25 -17.48
N ARG A 303 26.13 -3.10 -16.33
CA ARG A 303 27.55 -3.46 -16.12
C ARG A 303 27.73 -4.31 -14.86
N SER A 304 26.66 -4.95 -14.40
CA SER A 304 26.64 -5.71 -13.15
C SER A 304 26.86 -7.22 -13.37
N GLY A 305 27.30 -7.63 -14.57
CA GLY A 305 27.63 -9.02 -14.89
C GLY A 305 26.43 -9.95 -14.77
N ALA A 306 26.57 -11.05 -14.03
CA ALA A 306 25.49 -12.02 -13.83
C ALA A 306 24.24 -11.42 -13.16
N LEU A 307 24.42 -10.37 -12.35
CA LEU A 307 23.33 -9.67 -11.67
C LEU A 307 22.32 -9.07 -12.66
N GLU A 308 22.80 -8.53 -13.78
CA GLU A 308 21.94 -7.93 -14.80
C GLU A 308 20.90 -8.93 -15.32
N LYS A 309 21.37 -10.11 -15.74
CA LYS A 309 20.51 -11.16 -16.28
C LYS A 309 19.49 -11.65 -15.24
N LEU A 310 19.94 -11.89 -14.01
CA LEU A 310 19.09 -12.39 -12.93
C LEU A 310 18.05 -11.35 -12.49
N ALA A 311 18.44 -10.09 -12.40
CA ALA A 311 17.55 -8.99 -12.06
C ALA A 311 16.48 -8.79 -13.14
N LYS A 312 16.87 -8.74 -14.42
CA LYS A 312 15.91 -8.63 -15.53
C LYS A 312 14.94 -9.80 -15.57
N GLN A 313 15.41 -11.02 -15.33
CA GLN A 313 14.51 -12.17 -15.22
C GLN A 313 13.48 -11.99 -14.09
N ALA A 314 13.89 -11.47 -12.94
CA ALA A 314 12.99 -11.23 -11.82
C ALA A 314 12.01 -10.08 -12.08
N LEU A 315 12.50 -8.94 -12.59
CA LEU A 315 11.69 -7.77 -12.96
C LEU A 315 10.61 -8.14 -14.00
N ASN A 316 10.92 -9.03 -14.94
CA ASN A 316 10.01 -9.38 -16.03
C ASN A 316 9.09 -10.57 -15.72
N SER A 317 9.19 -11.19 -14.53
CA SER A 317 8.37 -12.36 -14.17
C SER A 317 7.77 -12.35 -12.77
N ARG A 318 8.19 -11.43 -11.89
CA ARG A 318 7.71 -11.33 -10.50
C ARG A 318 7.43 -9.89 -10.05
N VAL A 319 7.47 -8.91 -10.95
CA VAL A 319 7.26 -7.49 -10.62
C VAL A 319 6.22 -6.88 -11.55
N TRP A 320 5.04 -6.59 -10.99
CA TRP A 320 3.95 -5.90 -11.65
C TRP A 320 4.05 -4.40 -11.39
N TYR A 321 3.56 -3.62 -12.34
CA TYR A 321 3.61 -2.16 -12.31
C TYR A 321 2.21 -1.60 -12.55
N ASP A 322 1.67 -0.88 -11.58
CA ASP A 322 0.35 -0.26 -11.73
C ASP A 322 0.43 1.06 -12.51
N SER A 323 -0.72 1.51 -12.97
CA SER A 323 -0.90 2.70 -13.80
C SER A 323 -1.28 3.97 -13.04
N ALA A 324 -1.25 3.93 -11.70
CA ALA A 324 -1.60 5.07 -10.86
C ALA A 324 -0.81 6.33 -11.24
N GLY A 325 -1.46 7.49 -11.23
CA GLY A 325 -0.86 8.78 -11.58
C GLY A 325 -0.71 9.04 -13.09
N PRO A 326 -0.08 10.17 -13.50
CA PRO A 326 0.06 10.58 -14.91
C PRO A 326 1.18 9.80 -15.62
N THR A 327 1.10 8.47 -15.63
CA THR A 327 2.22 7.59 -15.98
C THR A 327 2.19 7.09 -17.43
N TYR A 328 1.02 7.07 -18.07
CA TYR A 328 0.86 6.74 -19.50
C TYR A 328 1.02 8.03 -20.34
N PHE A 329 1.83 8.12 -21.39
CA PHE A 329 2.31 7.13 -22.38
C PHE A 329 3.84 6.90 -22.37
N ALA A 330 4.61 7.81 -21.76
CA ALA A 330 6.06 7.87 -21.94
C ALA A 330 6.82 6.90 -21.02
N GLN A 331 6.37 6.77 -19.78
CA GLN A 331 7.09 6.01 -18.75
C GLN A 331 6.98 4.49 -19.00
N VAL A 332 5.78 4.02 -19.37
CA VAL A 332 5.54 2.60 -19.68
C VAL A 332 6.38 2.12 -20.87
N LYS A 333 6.63 2.96 -21.88
CA LYS A 333 7.53 2.62 -23.00
C LYS A 333 8.96 2.32 -22.54
N GLY A 334 9.41 2.91 -21.43
CA GLY A 334 10.70 2.58 -20.81
C GLY A 334 10.73 1.13 -20.30
N LEU A 335 9.70 0.72 -19.55
CA LEU A 335 9.56 -0.66 -19.06
C LEU A 335 9.49 -1.67 -20.22
N LEU A 336 8.66 -1.38 -21.24
CA LEU A 336 8.55 -2.22 -22.43
C LEU A 336 9.89 -2.30 -23.19
N GLY A 337 10.62 -1.18 -23.28
CA GLY A 337 11.96 -1.13 -23.86
C GLY A 337 13.00 -1.99 -23.13
N TYR A 338 12.82 -2.24 -21.83
CA TYR A 338 13.63 -3.17 -21.04
C TYR A 338 13.14 -4.62 -21.09
N GLY A 339 12.08 -4.89 -21.84
CA GLY A 339 11.54 -6.23 -22.05
C GLY A 339 10.56 -6.68 -20.96
N VAL A 340 10.06 -5.77 -20.12
CA VAL A 340 8.94 -6.06 -19.22
C VAL A 340 7.72 -6.38 -20.10
N PRO A 341 7.10 -7.56 -19.95
CA PRO A 341 5.95 -7.93 -20.77
C PRO A 341 4.72 -7.13 -20.36
N THR A 342 3.79 -6.94 -21.29
CA THR A 342 2.51 -6.25 -21.01
C THR A 342 1.66 -6.97 -19.98
N SER A 343 1.86 -8.27 -19.74
CA SER A 343 1.25 -9.04 -18.66
C SER A 343 1.70 -8.63 -17.24
N GLN A 344 2.77 -7.83 -17.13
CA GLN A 344 3.23 -7.25 -15.86
C GLN A 344 2.65 -5.84 -15.61
N LEU A 345 1.77 -5.33 -16.48
CA LEU A 345 1.12 -4.03 -16.30
C LEU A 345 -0.29 -4.24 -15.72
N VAL A 346 -0.65 -3.48 -14.69
CA VAL A 346 -1.97 -3.58 -14.01
C VAL A 346 -2.62 -2.22 -13.83
N PHE A 347 -3.94 -2.20 -13.62
CA PHE A 347 -4.68 -0.98 -13.41
C PHE A 347 -4.59 -0.47 -11.95
N GLY A 348 -4.38 0.84 -11.79
CA GLY A 348 -4.33 1.53 -10.50
C GLY A 348 -4.82 2.97 -10.64
N SER A 349 -5.63 3.46 -9.71
CA SER A 349 -6.19 4.83 -9.79
C SER A 349 -5.54 5.86 -8.88
N ASP A 350 -4.92 5.43 -7.77
CA ASP A 350 -4.50 6.26 -6.64
C ASP A 350 -5.66 7.03 -5.97
N PHE A 351 -6.90 6.53 -6.07
CA PHE A 351 -8.02 7.13 -5.36
C PHE A 351 -7.84 6.99 -3.83
N PRO A 352 -8.18 7.99 -3.01
CA PRO A 352 -8.70 9.33 -3.34
C PRO A 352 -7.62 10.42 -3.50
N TYR A 353 -6.34 10.05 -3.56
CA TYR A 353 -5.21 10.98 -3.49
C TYR A 353 -4.82 11.61 -4.83
N SER A 354 -5.17 10.97 -5.96
CA SER A 354 -4.82 11.50 -7.28
C SER A 354 -5.32 12.94 -7.44
N HIS A 355 -4.38 13.85 -7.67
CA HIS A 355 -4.67 15.25 -7.99
C HIS A 355 -5.02 15.46 -9.48
N PHE A 356 -5.11 14.37 -10.25
CA PHE A 356 -5.48 14.37 -11.66
C PHE A 356 -6.86 13.72 -11.83
N PRO A 357 -7.63 14.09 -12.87
CA PRO A 357 -8.91 13.42 -13.14
C PRO A 357 -8.68 11.91 -13.35
N TYR A 358 -9.35 11.07 -12.55
CA TYR A 358 -9.20 9.60 -12.62
C TYR A 358 -9.51 9.04 -14.02
N GLU A 359 -10.57 9.55 -14.66
CA GLU A 359 -10.94 9.19 -16.03
C GLU A 359 -9.79 9.41 -17.02
N ALA A 360 -8.95 10.44 -16.82
CA ALA A 360 -7.84 10.74 -17.71
C ALA A 360 -6.75 9.64 -17.66
N ALA A 361 -6.54 9.02 -16.50
CA ALA A 361 -5.58 7.92 -16.34
C ALA A 361 -6.06 6.67 -17.08
N ALA A 362 -7.33 6.28 -16.89
CA ALA A 362 -7.93 5.17 -17.62
C ALA A 362 -7.94 5.44 -19.13
N LYS A 363 -8.32 6.65 -19.54
CA LYS A 363 -8.31 7.06 -20.95
C LYS A 363 -6.92 7.00 -21.58
N ALA A 364 -5.85 7.35 -20.85
CA ALA A 364 -4.48 7.27 -21.36
C ALA A 364 -4.07 5.82 -21.71
N ILE A 365 -4.57 4.82 -20.98
CA ILE A 365 -4.37 3.40 -21.31
C ILE A 365 -5.18 3.03 -22.58
N VAL A 366 -6.45 3.45 -22.65
CA VAL A 366 -7.32 3.19 -23.81
C VAL A 366 -6.73 3.78 -25.09
N ASP A 367 -6.16 4.98 -25.00
CA ASP A 367 -5.58 5.70 -26.13
C ASP A 367 -4.16 5.22 -26.49
N ALA A 368 -3.53 4.34 -25.69
CA ALA A 368 -2.17 3.82 -25.93
C ALA A 368 -2.06 3.03 -27.25
N ASP A 369 -1.51 3.64 -28.29
CA ASP A 369 -1.38 3.07 -29.64
C ASP A 369 -0.37 1.91 -29.74
N PHE A 370 0.56 1.83 -28.78
CA PHE A 370 1.56 0.78 -28.67
C PHE A 370 1.07 -0.45 -27.89
N LEU A 371 -0.18 -0.45 -27.40
CA LEU A 371 -0.85 -1.60 -26.81
C LEU A 371 -1.97 -2.07 -27.73
N THR A 372 -2.07 -3.38 -27.91
CA THR A 372 -3.21 -4.01 -28.58
C THR A 372 -4.48 -3.89 -27.71
N GLN A 373 -5.66 -4.08 -28.32
CA GLN A 373 -6.91 -4.08 -27.57
C GLN A 373 -6.94 -5.19 -26.51
N LEU A 374 -6.37 -6.37 -26.81
CA LEU A 374 -6.28 -7.47 -25.85
C LEU A 374 -5.39 -7.11 -24.65
N GLU A 375 -4.26 -6.45 -24.88
CA GLU A 375 -3.36 -6.02 -23.80
C GLU A 375 -3.99 -4.94 -22.93
N LYS A 376 -4.73 -4.00 -23.52
CA LYS A 376 -5.49 -2.99 -22.77
C LYS A 376 -6.54 -3.64 -21.86
N THR A 377 -7.34 -4.55 -22.40
CA THR A 377 -8.33 -5.30 -21.60
C THR A 377 -7.64 -6.12 -20.50
N ALA A 378 -6.54 -6.81 -20.82
CA ALA A 378 -5.82 -7.61 -19.84
C ALA A 378 -5.24 -6.76 -18.69
N LEU A 379 -4.72 -5.57 -18.99
CA LEU A 379 -4.22 -4.62 -17.99
C LEU A 379 -5.32 -4.19 -17.01
N PHE A 380 -6.53 -3.93 -17.51
CA PHE A 380 -7.67 -3.55 -16.68
C PHE A 380 -8.27 -4.71 -15.88
N GLU A 381 -8.21 -5.95 -16.38
CA GLU A 381 -9.06 -7.04 -15.89
C GLU A 381 -8.28 -8.29 -15.44
N THR A 382 -7.33 -8.79 -16.23
CA THR A 382 -6.83 -10.17 -16.06
C THR A 382 -5.37 -10.28 -15.63
N ASN A 383 -4.51 -9.30 -15.90
CA ASN A 383 -3.09 -9.35 -15.51
C ASN A 383 -2.90 -9.43 -13.99
N VAL A 384 -3.85 -8.85 -13.24
CA VAL A 384 -3.91 -8.94 -11.78
C VAL A 384 -4.16 -10.38 -11.31
N GLU A 385 -4.87 -11.20 -12.09
CA GLU A 385 -5.14 -12.59 -11.75
C GLU A 385 -3.85 -13.41 -11.76
N ASP A 386 -2.95 -13.16 -12.72
CA ASP A 386 -1.62 -13.78 -12.76
C ASP A 386 -0.75 -13.36 -11.56
N MET A 387 -0.86 -12.10 -11.14
CA MET A 387 -0.13 -11.55 -10.00
C MET A 387 -0.47 -12.28 -8.70
N PHE A 388 -1.74 -12.59 -8.46
CA PHE A 388 -2.19 -13.29 -7.25
C PHE A 388 -2.33 -14.81 -7.42
N GLY A 389 -2.42 -15.31 -8.65
CA GLY A 389 -2.78 -16.70 -8.95
C GLY A 389 -4.24 -17.04 -8.60
N VAL A 390 -5.15 -16.06 -8.67
CA VAL A 390 -6.59 -16.23 -8.37
C VAL A 390 -7.45 -15.53 -9.43
N HIS A 391 -8.66 -16.03 -9.65
CA HIS A 391 -9.64 -15.40 -10.54
C HIS A 391 -10.57 -14.46 -9.76
N PHE A 392 -10.67 -13.21 -10.20
CA PHE A 392 -11.52 -12.20 -9.58
C PHE A 392 -12.90 -12.11 -10.25
N HIS A 393 -12.93 -12.45 -11.53
CA HIS A 393 -14.13 -12.60 -12.31
C HIS A 393 -14.65 -14.03 -12.10
N GLY A 394 -15.77 -14.18 -11.38
CA GLY A 394 -16.44 -15.47 -11.28
C GLY A 394 -16.72 -15.99 -12.70
N HIS A 395 -16.52 -17.30 -12.94
CA HIS A 395 -16.75 -17.94 -14.22
C HIS A 395 -18.06 -17.41 -14.86
N LYS A 396 -17.93 -16.58 -15.90
CA LYS A 396 -19.01 -16.42 -16.87
C LYS A 396 -19.04 -17.74 -17.64
N HIS A 397 -19.81 -18.69 -17.11
CA HIS A 397 -20.15 -19.91 -17.83
C HIS A 397 -21.03 -19.60 -19.03
#